data_AF-A0A4Q2YQ50-F1
#
_entry.id   AF-A0A4Q2YQ50-F1
#
_cell.length_a   1.000
_cell.length_b   1.000
_cell.length_c   1.000
_cell.angle_alpha   90.00
_cell.angle_beta   90.00
_cell.angle_gamma   90.00
#
_symmetry.space_group_name_H-M   'P 1'
#
loop_
_entity.id
_entity.type
_entity.pdbx_description
1 polymer ?
#
loop_
_entity_poly.entity_id
_entity_poly.type
_entity_poly.pdbx_seq_one_letter_code
_entity_poly.pdbx_strand_id
1 'polypeptide(L)'
;AHGTVTAIASGDHHEITTLRRDVETDGRRATIAFADDWRDDAARRDFTINALYADPDTGTVDDWFGGLADLDTGRVVFIGDAATRIAEDHLRILRFYRFAARFGQGELDAVSHAAVVTARQSLKSLSRERIADELLKILSLPDPRGIVDQMAADGIFAVLLPELDAGFAAALDRLVANEEAAGVPVAPLRRLAALLPPDAAMAEQVASRLRLSTRQRKHLAALGGSRADTVRPVRQLAHAIGVDAARDVHLLANDAASASAAARALSDWAVPEMPLKGGDIVARGIAVGPEVARILKAVEAEWVAEDFPDAARVAQLVDQKIGRTSD
;
A
#
# COMPACT_ATOMS: atom_id res chain seq x y z
N ALA A 1 -24.97 -5.46 -18.88
CA ALA A 1 -23.65 -4.87 -19.22
C ALA A 1 -23.53 -3.52 -18.53
N HIS A 2 -22.38 -3.18 -17.94
CA HIS A 2 -22.17 -1.96 -17.15
C HIS A 2 -22.05 -0.68 -17.99
N GLY A 3 -22.66 -0.59 -19.19
CA GLY A 3 -22.74 0.61 -20.04
C GLY A 3 -21.44 1.36 -20.34
N THR A 4 -20.28 0.71 -20.20
CA THR A 4 -18.96 1.32 -20.35
C THR A 4 -18.18 0.56 -21.42
N VAL A 5 -17.52 1.30 -22.31
CA VAL A 5 -16.63 0.80 -23.37
C VAL A 5 -15.28 1.48 -23.19
N THR A 6 -14.19 0.71 -23.26
CA THR A 6 -12.84 1.27 -23.29
C THR A 6 -12.38 1.39 -24.74
N ALA A 7 -12.19 2.61 -25.23
CA ALA A 7 -11.56 2.87 -26.52
C ALA A 7 -10.05 3.05 -26.33
N ILE A 8 -9.25 2.54 -27.27
CA ILE A 8 -7.80 2.77 -27.30
C ILE A 8 -7.51 3.67 -28.50
N ALA A 9 -7.03 4.87 -28.26
CA ALA A 9 -6.72 5.85 -29.29
C ALA A 9 -5.43 6.59 -28.93
N SER A 10 -4.55 6.82 -29.91
CA SER A 10 -3.26 7.52 -29.71
C SER A 10 -2.33 6.92 -28.64
N GLY A 11 -2.51 5.64 -28.30
CA GLY A 11 -1.77 4.98 -27.21
C GLY A 11 -2.40 5.14 -25.83
N ASP A 12 -3.49 5.92 -25.71
CA ASP A 12 -4.21 6.17 -24.47
C ASP A 12 -5.51 5.34 -24.40
N HIS A 13 -5.92 5.07 -23.16
CA HIS A 13 -7.18 4.39 -22.85
C HIS A 13 -8.25 5.41 -22.46
N HIS A 14 -9.41 5.35 -23.11
CA HIS A 14 -10.57 6.21 -22.84
C HIS A 14 -11.75 5.37 -22.37
N GLU A 15 -12.23 5.59 -21.14
CA GLU A 15 -13.43 4.94 -20.62
C GLU A 15 -14.68 5.77 -20.97
N ILE A 16 -15.47 5.26 -21.91
CA ILE A 16 -16.69 5.91 -22.40
C ILE A 16 -17.89 5.23 -21.75
N THR A 17 -18.65 5.98 -20.96
CA THR A 17 -19.76 5.48 -20.16
C THR A 17 -21.04 6.19 -20.57
N THR A 18 -22.04 5.45 -21.07
CA THR A 18 -23.38 6.00 -21.34
C THR A 18 -24.02 6.51 -20.05
N LEU A 19 -24.70 7.67 -20.13
CA LEU A 19 -25.45 8.28 -19.04
C LEU A 19 -26.52 7.34 -18.49
N ARG A 20 -26.78 7.46 -17.18
CA ARG A 20 -27.64 6.53 -16.45
C ARG A 20 -28.50 7.24 -15.44
N ARG A 21 -29.62 6.60 -15.10
CA ARG A 21 -30.46 6.94 -13.96
C ARG A 21 -30.83 5.70 -13.16
N ASP A 22 -31.10 5.89 -11.88
CA ASP A 22 -31.57 4.81 -11.01
C ASP A 22 -33.09 4.62 -11.20
N VAL A 23 -33.55 3.38 -11.44
CA VAL A 23 -34.98 3.09 -11.73
C VAL A 23 -35.71 2.51 -10.52
N GLU A 24 -35.05 1.68 -9.73
CA GLU A 24 -35.54 1.13 -8.45
C GLU A 24 -34.37 0.44 -7.71
N THR A 25 -34.38 0.50 -6.39
CA THR A 25 -33.32 -0.01 -5.51
C THR A 25 -33.83 -1.15 -4.62
N ASP A 26 -33.50 -2.40 -4.99
CA ASP A 26 -33.40 -3.50 -4.02
C ASP A 26 -31.93 -3.95 -3.94
N GLY A 27 -31.19 -3.36 -2.99
CA GLY A 27 -29.76 -3.62 -2.77
C GLY A 27 -28.84 -3.27 -3.96
N ARG A 28 -27.74 -4.03 -4.12
CA ARG A 28 -26.65 -3.78 -5.09
C ARG A 28 -27.05 -3.97 -6.58
N ARG A 29 -28.29 -4.36 -6.85
CA ARG A 29 -28.84 -4.39 -8.22
C ARG A 29 -29.79 -3.22 -8.38
N ALA A 30 -29.26 -2.01 -8.35
CA ALA A 30 -29.95 -0.90 -8.98
C ALA A 30 -30.20 -1.32 -10.44
N THR A 31 -31.47 -1.40 -10.83
CA THR A 31 -31.80 -1.54 -12.25
C THR A 31 -31.43 -0.20 -12.88
N ILE A 32 -30.31 -0.20 -13.59
CA ILE A 32 -29.80 1.00 -14.27
C ILE A 32 -30.56 1.11 -15.59
N ALA A 33 -31.25 2.23 -15.80
CA ALA A 33 -31.68 2.64 -17.14
C ALA A 33 -30.66 3.64 -17.71
N PHE A 34 -30.56 3.66 -19.04
CA PHE A 34 -29.90 4.76 -19.70
C PHE A 34 -30.71 6.04 -19.51
N ALA A 35 -30.00 7.15 -19.35
CA ALA A 35 -30.57 8.48 -19.25
C ALA A 35 -30.18 9.29 -20.48
N ASP A 36 -31.03 10.25 -20.83
CA ASP A 36 -30.75 11.22 -21.89
C ASP A 36 -30.38 12.60 -21.30
N ASP A 37 -30.43 12.76 -19.98
CA ASP A 37 -30.11 13.98 -19.24
C ASP A 37 -28.84 13.78 -18.40
N TRP A 38 -27.88 14.71 -18.55
CA TRP A 38 -26.65 14.75 -17.76
C TRP A 38 -26.91 14.97 -16.28
N ARG A 39 -27.95 15.75 -15.94
CA ARG A 39 -28.33 16.00 -14.54
C ARG A 39 -28.76 14.72 -13.82
N ASP A 40 -29.43 13.81 -14.53
CA ASP A 40 -29.83 12.50 -13.98
C ASP A 40 -28.61 11.63 -13.65
N ASP A 41 -27.58 11.60 -14.52
CA ASP A 41 -26.33 10.87 -14.24
C ASP A 41 -25.50 11.55 -13.15
N ALA A 42 -25.54 12.89 -13.09
CA ALA A 42 -24.91 13.65 -12.03
C ALA A 42 -25.54 13.34 -10.65
N ALA A 43 -26.87 13.23 -10.57
CA ALA A 43 -27.63 13.04 -9.33
C ALA A 43 -27.32 11.71 -8.60
N ARG A 44 -26.93 10.66 -9.35
CA ARG A 44 -26.63 9.33 -8.81
C ARG A 44 -25.19 9.15 -8.36
N ARG A 45 -24.32 10.15 -8.59
CA ARG A 45 -22.92 10.12 -8.15
C ARG A 45 -22.82 10.27 -6.63
N ASP A 46 -21.63 10.02 -6.12
CA ASP A 46 -21.39 10.01 -4.68
C ASP A 46 -21.28 11.41 -4.10
N PHE A 47 -20.38 12.24 -4.63
CA PHE A 47 -20.06 13.56 -4.09
C PHE A 47 -20.28 14.66 -5.12
N THR A 48 -20.64 15.86 -4.64
CA THR A 48 -20.84 17.07 -5.47
C THR A 48 -19.64 17.33 -6.38
N ILE A 49 -18.43 17.28 -5.84
CA ILE A 49 -17.16 17.47 -6.56
C ILE A 49 -16.89 16.43 -7.65
N ASN A 50 -17.54 15.26 -7.60
CA ASN A 50 -17.38 14.17 -8.57
C ASN A 50 -18.48 14.17 -9.64
N ALA A 51 -19.44 15.09 -9.56
CA ALA A 51 -20.57 15.24 -10.49
C ALA A 51 -20.46 16.47 -11.38
N LEU A 52 -19.23 16.89 -11.66
CA LEU A 52 -18.89 17.95 -12.60
C LEU A 52 -18.64 17.35 -13.99
N TYR A 53 -19.13 18.02 -15.02
CA TYR A 53 -18.94 17.62 -16.43
C TYR A 53 -18.37 18.80 -17.19
N ALA A 54 -17.37 18.53 -18.03
CA ALA A 54 -16.72 19.57 -18.80
C ALA A 54 -16.94 19.31 -20.29
N ASP A 55 -17.39 20.34 -20.99
CA ASP A 55 -17.39 20.36 -22.44
C ASP A 55 -15.93 20.46 -22.93
N PRO A 56 -15.45 19.50 -23.73
CA PRO A 56 -14.03 19.44 -24.12
C PRO A 56 -13.61 20.54 -25.10
N ASP A 57 -14.55 21.16 -25.82
CA ASP A 57 -14.25 22.16 -26.84
C ASP A 57 -14.21 23.57 -26.23
N THR A 58 -15.15 23.87 -25.34
CA THR A 58 -15.33 25.19 -24.72
C THR A 58 -14.69 25.30 -23.33
N GLY A 59 -14.47 24.18 -22.65
CA GLY A 59 -14.05 24.14 -21.25
C GLY A 59 -15.16 24.52 -20.26
N THR A 60 -16.40 24.70 -20.73
CA THR A 60 -17.55 25.00 -19.85
C THR A 60 -17.78 23.83 -18.90
N VAL A 61 -17.98 24.13 -17.61
CA VAL A 61 -18.28 23.13 -16.59
C VAL A 61 -19.74 23.22 -16.19
N ASP A 62 -20.47 22.14 -16.41
CA ASP A 62 -21.82 21.95 -15.87
C ASP A 62 -21.75 21.43 -14.44
N ASP A 63 -22.38 22.17 -13.53
CA ASP A 63 -22.47 21.87 -12.10
C ASP A 63 -23.91 22.04 -11.61
N TRP A 64 -24.59 20.91 -11.38
CA TRP A 64 -25.98 20.90 -10.90
C TRP A 64 -26.11 20.82 -9.37
N PHE A 65 -25.01 20.58 -8.65
CA PHE A 65 -25.06 20.25 -7.21
C PHE A 65 -24.09 21.08 -6.36
N GLY A 66 -23.46 22.12 -6.93
CA GLY A 66 -22.55 23.02 -6.21
C GLY A 66 -21.16 22.45 -6.00
N GLY A 67 -20.74 21.48 -6.81
CA GLY A 67 -19.43 20.83 -6.71
C GLY A 67 -18.25 21.80 -6.90
N LEU A 68 -18.40 22.87 -7.69
CA LEU A 68 -17.34 23.87 -7.86
C LEU A 68 -17.12 24.67 -6.56
N ALA A 69 -18.20 25.07 -5.88
CA ALA A 69 -18.11 25.80 -4.61
C ALA A 69 -17.59 24.91 -3.48
N ASP A 70 -18.02 23.64 -3.45
CA ASP A 70 -17.48 22.66 -2.51
C ASP A 70 -16.00 22.41 -2.76
N LEU A 71 -15.56 22.31 -4.02
CA LEU A 71 -14.15 22.12 -4.36
C LEU A 71 -13.30 23.35 -3.97
N ASP A 72 -13.79 24.57 -4.23
CA ASP A 72 -13.12 25.82 -3.86
C ASP A 72 -12.91 25.95 -2.35
N THR A 73 -13.90 25.50 -1.57
CA THR A 73 -13.84 25.51 -0.09
C THR A 73 -13.26 24.23 0.51
N GLY A 74 -12.83 23.27 -0.31
CA GLY A 74 -12.29 22.00 0.14
C GLY A 74 -13.28 21.16 0.95
N ARG A 75 -14.55 21.13 0.57
CA ARG A 75 -15.60 20.33 1.19
C ARG A 75 -15.91 19.10 0.33
N VAL A 76 -16.12 17.95 0.99
CA VAL A 76 -16.57 16.71 0.34
C VAL A 76 -17.96 16.41 0.85
N VAL A 77 -18.96 16.66 0.01
CA VAL A 77 -20.38 16.58 0.38
C VAL A 77 -21.09 15.55 -0.48
N PHE A 78 -21.91 14.70 0.14
CA PHE A 78 -22.75 13.76 -0.60
C PHE A 78 -23.82 14.47 -1.43
N ILE A 79 -24.13 13.94 -2.61
CA ILE A 79 -25.29 14.40 -3.39
C ILE A 79 -26.57 13.86 -2.76
N GLY A 80 -27.49 14.76 -2.40
CA GLY A 80 -28.74 14.40 -1.74
C GLY A 80 -28.53 13.90 -0.30
N ASP A 81 -29.29 12.89 0.11
CA ASP A 81 -29.18 12.32 1.45
C ASP A 81 -27.99 11.35 1.57
N ALA A 82 -27.04 11.67 2.44
CA ALA A 82 -25.81 10.90 2.63
C ALA A 82 -26.07 9.46 3.07
N ALA A 83 -27.04 9.23 3.97
CA ALA A 83 -27.38 7.88 4.43
C ALA A 83 -27.90 7.00 3.28
N THR A 84 -28.77 7.55 2.45
CA THR A 84 -29.28 6.90 1.23
C THR A 84 -28.14 6.60 0.26
N ARG A 85 -27.24 7.56 -0.01
CA ARG A 85 -26.08 7.32 -0.90
C ARG A 85 -25.18 6.22 -0.34
N ILE A 86 -24.92 6.18 0.95
CA ILE A 86 -24.10 5.13 1.57
C ILE A 86 -24.79 3.77 1.50
N ALA A 87 -26.12 3.71 1.64
CA ALA A 87 -26.87 2.46 1.56
C ALA A 87 -26.81 1.80 0.17
N GLU A 88 -26.72 2.59 -0.89
CA GLU A 88 -26.58 2.09 -2.26
C GLU A 88 -25.21 1.45 -2.54
N ASP A 89 -24.14 2.03 -1.99
CA ASP A 89 -22.80 1.46 -2.04
C ASP A 89 -21.98 1.88 -0.82
N HIS A 90 -21.85 0.95 0.12
CA HIS A 90 -21.12 1.18 1.36
C HIS A 90 -19.63 1.52 1.15
N LEU A 91 -19.06 1.25 -0.04
CA LEU A 91 -17.70 1.69 -0.37
C LEU A 91 -17.55 3.22 -0.36
N ARG A 92 -18.67 3.96 -0.53
CA ARG A 92 -18.70 5.42 -0.45
C ARG A 92 -18.20 5.96 0.89
N ILE A 93 -18.26 5.18 1.97
CA ILE A 93 -17.63 5.53 3.26
C ILE A 93 -16.12 5.71 3.11
N LEU A 94 -15.42 4.75 2.50
CA LEU A 94 -13.97 4.86 2.31
C LEU A 94 -13.60 5.88 1.23
N ARG A 95 -14.44 6.01 0.20
CA ARG A 95 -14.27 7.06 -0.81
C ARG A 95 -14.38 8.46 -0.19
N PHE A 96 -15.29 8.68 0.76
CA PHE A 96 -15.41 9.94 1.49
C PHE A 96 -14.08 10.31 2.16
N TYR A 97 -13.49 9.41 2.96
CA TYR A 97 -12.18 9.66 3.56
C TYR A 97 -11.10 9.91 2.51
N ARG A 98 -11.04 9.10 1.44
CA ARG A 98 -10.05 9.30 0.37
C ARG A 98 -10.16 10.68 -0.27
N PHE A 99 -11.37 11.12 -0.61
CA PHE A 99 -11.58 12.41 -1.25
C PHE A 99 -11.39 13.56 -0.27
N ALA A 100 -11.80 13.41 0.98
CA ALA A 100 -11.54 14.39 2.02
C ALA A 100 -10.04 14.57 2.26
N ALA A 101 -9.26 13.50 2.24
CA ALA A 101 -7.80 13.60 2.33
C ALA A 101 -7.14 14.21 1.09
N ARG A 102 -7.74 14.04 -0.09
CA ARG A 102 -7.18 14.53 -1.35
C ARG A 102 -7.53 15.98 -1.66
N PHE A 103 -8.77 16.37 -1.39
CA PHE A 103 -9.35 17.66 -1.79
C PHE A 103 -9.83 18.48 -0.59
N GLY A 104 -9.93 17.87 0.58
CA GLY A 104 -10.47 18.52 1.76
C GLY A 104 -9.56 19.61 2.31
N GLN A 105 -10.17 20.68 2.82
CA GLN A 105 -9.50 21.74 3.56
C GLN A 105 -10.21 21.96 4.88
N GLY A 106 -9.47 21.96 5.99
CA GLY A 106 -10.05 22.13 7.32
C GLY A 106 -10.86 20.92 7.80
N GLU A 107 -11.99 21.18 8.46
CA GLU A 107 -12.83 20.16 9.06
C GLU A 107 -13.68 19.42 8.01
N LEU A 108 -14.01 18.16 8.30
CA LEU A 108 -14.92 17.37 7.47
C LEU A 108 -16.32 17.97 7.47
N ASP A 109 -17.04 17.82 6.36
CA ASP A 109 -18.46 18.20 6.30
C ASP A 109 -19.27 17.43 7.35
N ALA A 110 -19.84 18.14 8.32
CA ALA A 110 -20.44 17.54 9.52
C ALA A 110 -21.57 16.55 9.21
N VAL A 111 -22.40 16.84 8.20
CA VAL A 111 -23.53 15.97 7.83
C VAL A 111 -23.02 14.70 7.15
N SER A 112 -22.14 14.84 6.16
CA SER A 112 -21.53 13.70 5.46
C SER A 112 -20.70 12.84 6.42
N HIS A 113 -19.94 13.47 7.31
CA HIS A 113 -19.12 12.80 8.31
C HIS A 113 -19.97 12.00 9.32
N ALA A 114 -21.03 12.60 9.87
CA ALA A 114 -21.94 11.90 10.78
C ALA A 114 -22.60 10.67 10.11
N ALA A 115 -22.97 10.78 8.84
CA ALA A 115 -23.54 9.68 8.08
C ALA A 115 -22.54 8.52 7.90
N VAL A 116 -21.29 8.80 7.56
CA VAL A 116 -20.27 7.74 7.41
C VAL A 116 -19.95 7.05 8.73
N VAL A 117 -19.84 7.81 9.83
CA VAL A 117 -19.61 7.26 11.18
C VAL A 117 -20.77 6.35 11.58
N THR A 118 -22.00 6.79 11.36
CA THR A 118 -23.22 6.02 11.66
C THR A 118 -23.26 4.71 10.87
N ALA A 119 -22.90 4.76 9.59
CA ALA A 119 -22.96 3.62 8.68
C ALA A 119 -21.72 2.70 8.72
N ARG A 120 -20.67 2.99 9.51
CA ARG A 120 -19.37 2.27 9.47
C ARG A 120 -19.45 0.74 9.54
N GLN A 121 -20.43 0.18 10.27
CA GLN A 121 -20.59 -1.28 10.39
C GLN A 121 -21.02 -1.94 9.07
N SER A 122 -21.65 -1.18 8.16
CA SER A 122 -22.05 -1.65 6.84
C SER A 122 -20.87 -2.03 5.95
N LEU A 123 -19.66 -1.54 6.24
CA LEU A 123 -18.42 -1.94 5.57
C LEU A 123 -18.18 -3.46 5.62
N LYS A 124 -18.71 -4.16 6.63
CA LYS A 124 -18.62 -5.63 6.75
C LYS A 124 -19.27 -6.39 5.59
N SER A 125 -20.20 -5.76 4.87
CA SER A 125 -20.86 -6.34 3.70
C SER A 125 -20.03 -6.26 2.41
N LEU A 126 -18.97 -5.44 2.39
CA LEU A 126 -18.12 -5.26 1.22
C LEU A 126 -17.14 -6.43 1.07
N SER A 127 -16.85 -6.77 -0.19
CA SER A 127 -15.73 -7.65 -0.53
C SER A 127 -14.41 -7.06 -0.02
N ARG A 128 -13.52 -7.93 0.45
CA ARG A 128 -12.24 -7.53 1.02
C ARG A 128 -11.31 -6.87 -0.01
N GLU A 129 -11.42 -7.26 -1.27
CA GLU A 129 -10.68 -6.68 -2.40
C GLU A 129 -11.03 -5.19 -2.58
N ARG A 130 -12.33 -4.84 -2.55
CA ARG A 130 -12.78 -3.44 -2.66
C ARG A 130 -12.33 -2.59 -1.47
N ILE A 131 -12.38 -3.16 -0.26
CA ILE A 131 -11.83 -2.50 0.94
C ILE A 131 -10.34 -2.26 0.77
N ALA A 132 -9.59 -3.28 0.36
CA ALA A 132 -8.14 -3.21 0.21
C ALA A 132 -7.74 -2.17 -0.87
N ASP A 133 -8.41 -2.18 -2.01
CA ASP A 133 -8.17 -1.22 -3.10
C ASP A 133 -8.36 0.22 -2.62
N GLU A 134 -9.47 0.51 -1.94
CA GLU A 134 -9.75 1.87 -1.47
C GLU A 134 -8.83 2.30 -0.31
N LEU A 135 -8.51 1.39 0.62
CA LEU A 135 -7.54 1.63 1.70
C LEU A 135 -6.13 1.91 1.14
N LEU A 136 -5.67 1.12 0.17
CA LEU A 136 -4.36 1.35 -0.46
C LEU A 136 -4.33 2.67 -1.23
N LYS A 137 -5.45 3.11 -1.84
CA LYS A 137 -5.54 4.42 -2.48
C LYS A 137 -5.45 5.57 -1.46
N ILE A 138 -6.09 5.45 -0.30
CA ILE A 138 -5.94 6.41 0.80
C ILE A 138 -4.47 6.50 1.21
N LEU A 139 -3.82 5.35 1.45
CA LEU A 139 -2.42 5.29 1.86
C LEU A 139 -1.43 5.75 0.77
N SER A 140 -1.87 5.83 -0.48
CA SER A 140 -1.07 6.33 -1.61
C SER A 140 -1.13 7.85 -1.77
N LEU A 141 -1.98 8.56 -1.02
CA LEU A 141 -2.04 10.03 -1.06
C LEU A 141 -0.74 10.64 -0.53
N PRO A 142 -0.33 11.84 -0.97
CA PRO A 142 0.91 12.47 -0.49
C PRO A 142 1.03 12.49 1.03
N ASP A 143 -0.02 12.95 1.71
CA ASP A 143 -0.13 12.94 3.17
C ASP A 143 -1.46 12.30 3.64
N PRO A 144 -1.43 11.05 4.12
CA PRO A 144 -2.61 10.38 4.64
C PRO A 144 -2.77 10.52 6.17
N ARG A 145 -1.85 11.19 6.88
CA ARG A 145 -1.77 11.11 8.35
C ARG A 145 -3.07 11.56 9.03
N GLY A 146 -3.49 12.80 8.74
CA GLY A 146 -4.68 13.37 9.37
C GLY A 146 -5.96 12.57 9.10
N ILE A 147 -6.14 12.06 7.88
CA ILE A 147 -7.34 11.26 7.57
C ILE A 147 -7.30 9.87 8.21
N VAL A 148 -6.12 9.26 8.31
CA VAL A 148 -5.96 7.95 8.95
C VAL A 148 -6.22 8.07 10.45
N ASP A 149 -5.75 9.13 11.10
CA ASP A 149 -6.09 9.42 12.49
C ASP A 149 -7.60 9.60 12.68
N GLN A 150 -8.25 10.35 11.78
CA GLN A 150 -9.69 10.53 11.82
C GLN A 150 -10.44 9.21 11.61
N MET A 151 -10.01 8.36 10.67
CA MET A 151 -10.58 7.02 10.46
C MET A 151 -10.45 6.13 11.70
N ALA A 152 -9.34 6.26 12.45
CA ALA A 152 -9.16 5.55 13.72
C ALA A 152 -10.13 6.07 14.78
N ALA A 153 -10.22 7.40 14.96
CA ALA A 153 -11.14 8.04 15.90
C ALA A 153 -12.62 7.69 15.61
N ASP A 154 -12.98 7.59 14.34
CA ASP A 154 -14.33 7.22 13.87
C ASP A 154 -14.63 5.72 14.01
N GLY A 155 -13.64 4.91 14.41
CA GLY A 155 -13.77 3.47 14.57
C GLY A 155 -13.87 2.70 13.25
N ILE A 156 -13.40 3.27 12.13
CA ILE A 156 -13.36 2.60 10.83
C ILE A 156 -12.40 1.41 10.87
N PHE A 157 -11.21 1.59 11.46
CA PHE A 157 -10.24 0.50 11.58
C PHE A 157 -10.71 -0.64 12.48
N ALA A 158 -11.54 -0.39 13.49
CA ALA A 158 -12.14 -1.47 14.28
C ALA A 158 -12.97 -2.44 13.42
N VAL A 159 -13.45 -2.00 12.25
CA VAL A 159 -14.19 -2.83 11.29
C VAL A 159 -13.27 -3.45 10.23
N LEU A 160 -12.28 -2.71 9.75
CA LEU A 160 -11.44 -3.10 8.61
C LEU A 160 -10.13 -3.78 8.99
N LEU A 161 -9.53 -3.31 10.09
CA LEU A 161 -8.18 -3.60 10.56
C LEU A 161 -8.16 -3.62 12.10
N PRO A 162 -8.84 -4.58 12.77
CA PRO A 162 -8.85 -4.69 14.23
C PRO A 162 -7.46 -4.91 14.84
N GLU A 163 -6.47 -5.28 14.03
CA GLU A 163 -5.05 -5.44 14.37
C GLU A 163 -4.26 -4.13 14.33
N LEU A 164 -4.93 -2.97 14.25
CA LEU A 164 -4.30 -1.65 14.25
C LEU A 164 -3.37 -1.51 15.48
N ASP A 165 -2.12 -1.14 15.23
CA ASP A 165 -1.14 -0.92 16.29
C ASP A 165 -1.48 0.35 17.07
N ALA A 166 -1.35 0.34 18.40
CA ALA A 166 -1.65 1.52 19.22
C ALA A 166 -0.71 2.71 18.91
N GLY A 167 0.50 2.45 18.42
CA GLY A 167 1.48 3.43 18.00
C GLY A 167 1.45 3.76 16.51
N PHE A 168 0.39 3.38 15.77
CA PHE A 168 0.34 3.55 14.32
C PHE A 168 0.56 5.00 13.88
N ALA A 169 0.01 5.98 14.59
CA ALA A 169 0.08 7.39 14.23
C ALA A 169 1.55 7.86 14.21
N ALA A 170 2.26 7.65 15.32
CA ALA A 170 3.68 7.96 15.42
C ALA A 170 4.54 7.17 14.42
N ALA A 171 4.14 5.94 14.08
CA ALA A 171 4.82 5.13 13.07
C ALA A 171 4.62 5.67 11.65
N LEU A 172 3.40 6.08 11.31
CA LEU A 172 3.06 6.67 10.02
C LEU A 172 3.70 8.05 9.87
N ASP A 173 3.69 8.88 10.91
CA ASP A 173 4.34 10.19 10.93
C ASP A 173 5.84 10.11 10.61
N ARG A 174 6.53 9.23 11.34
CA ARG A 174 7.96 8.97 11.11
C ARG A 174 8.20 8.43 9.72
N LEU A 175 7.37 7.50 9.25
CA LEU A 175 7.52 6.93 7.92
C LEU A 175 7.39 8.01 6.84
N VAL A 176 6.35 8.85 6.88
CA VAL A 176 6.14 9.92 5.89
C VAL A 176 7.33 10.88 5.88
N ALA A 177 7.80 11.31 7.05
CA ALA A 177 8.99 12.16 7.15
C ALA A 177 10.26 11.47 6.59
N ASN A 178 10.42 10.17 6.80
CA ASN A 178 11.54 9.39 6.28
C ASN A 178 11.44 9.20 4.76
N GLU A 179 10.25 9.01 4.20
CA GLU A 179 10.01 8.94 2.75
C GLU A 179 10.44 10.24 2.07
N GLU A 180 10.02 11.38 2.63
CA GLU A 180 10.39 12.72 2.15
C GLU A 180 11.90 12.97 2.25
N ALA A 181 12.50 12.72 3.41
CA ALA A 181 13.93 12.95 3.63
C ALA A 181 14.83 12.07 2.74
N ALA A 182 14.40 10.83 2.48
CA ALA A 182 15.13 9.90 1.64
C ALA A 182 14.84 10.06 0.14
N GLY A 183 13.85 10.88 -0.24
CA GLY A 183 13.40 11.01 -1.63
C GLY A 183 12.83 9.72 -2.22
N VAL A 184 12.28 8.84 -1.37
CA VAL A 184 11.75 7.54 -1.79
C VAL A 184 10.27 7.69 -2.18
N PRO A 185 9.84 7.17 -3.35
CA PRO A 185 8.45 7.24 -3.76
C PRO A 185 7.49 6.61 -2.75
N VAL A 186 6.29 7.17 -2.64
CA VAL A 186 5.21 6.64 -1.80
C VAL A 186 4.90 5.19 -2.17
N ALA A 187 4.80 4.34 -1.15
CA ALA A 187 4.41 2.94 -1.31
C ALA A 187 3.29 2.58 -0.32
N PRO A 188 2.06 2.29 -0.79
CA PRO A 188 0.92 2.09 0.10
C PRO A 188 1.06 0.83 0.99
N LEU A 189 1.78 -0.20 0.55
CA LEU A 189 2.04 -1.38 1.38
C LEU A 189 3.00 -1.07 2.53
N ARG A 190 4.00 -0.22 2.31
CA ARG A 190 4.90 0.23 3.38
C ARG A 190 4.12 1.02 4.42
N ARG A 191 3.23 1.92 3.98
CA ARG A 191 2.35 2.69 4.87
C ARG A 191 1.30 1.82 5.57
N LEU A 192 0.75 0.80 4.90
CA LEU A 192 -0.10 -0.21 5.54
C LEU A 192 0.66 -0.96 6.63
N ALA A 193 1.94 -1.28 6.40
CA ALA A 193 2.77 -1.91 7.40
C ALA A 193 2.94 -1.01 8.64
N ALA A 194 3.06 0.32 8.49
CA ALA A 194 3.13 1.26 9.61
C ALA A 194 1.87 1.22 10.50
N LEU A 195 0.72 0.80 9.96
CA LEU A 195 -0.52 0.63 10.71
C LEU A 195 -0.57 -0.63 11.57
N LEU A 196 0.34 -1.58 11.33
CA LEU A 196 0.33 -2.91 11.94
C LEU A 196 1.48 -3.06 12.93
N PRO A 197 1.31 -3.92 13.96
CA PRO A 197 2.40 -4.28 14.85
C PRO A 197 3.54 -4.96 14.06
N PRO A 198 4.78 -4.90 14.56
CA PRO A 198 5.94 -5.56 13.95
C PRO A 198 5.90 -7.08 14.16
N ASP A 199 4.91 -7.75 13.53
CA ASP A 199 4.69 -9.19 13.60
C ASP A 199 4.45 -9.76 12.20
N ALA A 200 5.27 -10.72 11.79
CA ALA A 200 5.21 -11.32 10.46
C ALA A 200 3.92 -12.12 10.22
N ALA A 201 3.48 -12.90 11.20
CA ALA A 201 2.30 -13.76 11.08
C ALA A 201 1.02 -12.91 11.03
N MET A 202 0.95 -11.86 11.84
CA MET A 202 -0.14 -10.88 11.83
C MET A 202 -0.22 -10.17 10.47
N ALA A 203 0.91 -9.68 9.97
CA ALA A 203 0.97 -9.01 8.67
C ALA A 203 0.52 -9.94 7.53
N GLU A 204 0.91 -11.23 7.57
CA GLU A 204 0.47 -12.23 6.61
C GLU A 204 -1.04 -12.51 6.69
N GLN A 205 -1.60 -12.64 7.90
CA GLN A 205 -3.03 -12.83 8.12
C GLN A 205 -3.85 -11.65 7.59
N VAL A 206 -3.42 -10.42 7.89
CA VAL A 206 -4.06 -9.20 7.39
C VAL A 206 -4.02 -9.15 5.86
N ALA A 207 -2.85 -9.40 5.26
CA ALA A 207 -2.69 -9.40 3.81
C ALA A 207 -3.55 -10.47 3.12
N SER A 208 -3.68 -11.66 3.73
CA SER A 208 -4.57 -12.72 3.25
C SER A 208 -6.05 -12.30 3.34
N ARG A 209 -6.47 -11.73 4.48
CA ARG A 209 -7.83 -11.23 4.69
C ARG A 209 -8.19 -10.13 3.70
N LEU A 210 -7.26 -9.23 3.39
CA LEU A 210 -7.40 -8.16 2.40
C LEU A 210 -7.24 -8.65 0.95
N ARG A 211 -7.04 -9.96 0.74
CA ARG A 211 -6.94 -10.59 -0.59
C ARG A 211 -5.80 -9.99 -1.44
N LEU A 212 -4.73 -9.56 -0.79
CA LEU A 212 -3.53 -9.07 -1.46
C LEU A 212 -2.81 -10.20 -2.19
N SER A 213 -2.12 -9.85 -3.27
CA SER A 213 -1.36 -10.82 -4.07
C SER A 213 -0.24 -11.48 -3.26
N THR A 214 0.25 -12.64 -3.71
CA THR A 214 1.33 -13.37 -3.03
C THR A 214 2.60 -12.54 -2.86
N ARG A 215 2.95 -11.71 -3.85
CA ARG A 215 4.08 -10.77 -3.73
C ARG A 215 3.87 -9.77 -2.60
N GLN A 216 2.70 -9.15 -2.53
CA GLN A 216 2.38 -8.14 -1.51
C GLN A 216 2.33 -8.76 -0.10
N ARG A 217 1.80 -9.97 0.03
CA ARG A 217 1.77 -10.74 1.29
C ARG A 217 3.18 -11.03 1.79
N LYS A 218 4.05 -11.55 0.92
CA LYS A 218 5.46 -11.82 1.26
C LYS A 218 6.18 -10.55 1.68
N HIS A 219 5.94 -9.43 0.99
CA HIS A 219 6.51 -8.13 1.35
C HIS A 219 6.07 -7.69 2.74
N LEU A 220 4.76 -7.66 3.02
CA LEU A 220 4.23 -7.27 4.32
C LEU A 220 4.73 -8.16 5.47
N ALA A 221 4.78 -9.48 5.27
CA ALA A 221 5.31 -10.42 6.26
C ALA A 221 6.80 -10.15 6.55
N ALA A 222 7.60 -9.86 5.53
CA ALA A 222 9.00 -9.45 5.71
C ALA A 222 9.13 -8.15 6.51
N LEU A 223 8.31 -7.14 6.20
CA LEU A 223 8.30 -5.89 6.97
C LEU A 223 7.90 -6.12 8.43
N GLY A 224 6.89 -6.95 8.68
CA GLY A 224 6.46 -7.31 10.04
C GLY A 224 7.54 -8.03 10.83
N GLY A 225 8.19 -9.04 10.23
CA GLY A 225 9.19 -9.86 10.91
C GLY A 225 10.55 -9.20 11.14
N SER A 226 10.88 -8.15 10.38
CA SER A 226 12.20 -7.52 10.43
C SER A 226 12.20 -6.09 10.94
N ARG A 227 11.04 -5.50 11.26
CA ARG A 227 10.98 -4.09 11.74
C ARG A 227 11.76 -3.84 13.03
N ALA A 228 11.87 -4.86 13.89
CA ALA A 228 12.66 -4.78 15.12
C ALA A 228 14.17 -4.95 14.89
N ASP A 229 14.59 -5.40 13.70
CA ASP A 229 15.99 -5.59 13.36
C ASP A 229 16.61 -4.29 12.81
N THR A 230 16.85 -3.34 13.72
CA THR A 230 17.42 -2.02 13.38
C THR A 230 18.95 -2.01 13.39
N VAL A 231 19.58 -3.07 13.90
CA VAL A 231 21.03 -3.14 14.10
C VAL A 231 21.73 -3.81 12.91
N ARG A 232 21.06 -4.76 12.23
CA ARG A 232 21.66 -5.46 11.09
C ARG A 232 21.99 -4.46 9.96
N PRO A 233 23.18 -4.54 9.36
CA PRO A 233 23.52 -3.74 8.19
C PRO A 233 22.51 -3.94 7.06
N VAL A 234 22.16 -2.83 6.40
CA VAL A 234 21.09 -2.78 5.39
C VAL A 234 21.25 -3.80 4.26
N ARG A 235 22.48 -4.05 3.78
CA ARG A 235 22.75 -5.01 2.69
C ARG A 235 22.55 -6.46 3.14
N GLN A 236 22.93 -6.78 4.38
CA GLN A 236 22.70 -8.10 4.97
C GLN A 236 21.22 -8.36 5.18
N LEU A 237 20.47 -7.32 5.60
CA LEU A 237 19.02 -7.40 5.67
C LEU A 237 18.42 -7.58 4.26
N ALA A 238 18.88 -6.80 3.28
CA ALA A 238 18.43 -6.88 1.88
C ALA A 238 18.69 -8.25 1.25
N HIS A 239 19.79 -8.92 1.57
CA HIS A 239 20.03 -10.30 1.15
C HIS A 239 19.00 -11.27 1.76
N ALA A 240 18.63 -11.08 3.02
CA ALA A 240 17.69 -11.97 3.72
C ALA A 240 16.22 -11.80 3.26
N ILE A 241 15.76 -10.57 3.04
CA ILE A 241 14.33 -10.27 2.79
C ILE A 241 14.03 -9.57 1.46
N GLY A 242 15.06 -9.27 0.67
CA GLY A 242 14.97 -8.50 -0.57
C GLY A 242 15.21 -7.01 -0.36
N VAL A 243 15.73 -6.36 -1.41
CA VAL A 243 16.13 -4.94 -1.41
C VAL A 243 14.98 -4.01 -1.03
N ASP A 244 13.82 -4.17 -1.67
CA ASP A 244 12.64 -3.34 -1.39
C ASP A 244 12.19 -3.46 0.07
N ALA A 245 12.16 -4.68 0.61
CA ALA A 245 11.69 -4.93 1.97
C ALA A 245 12.68 -4.39 3.01
N ALA A 246 13.99 -4.54 2.78
CA ALA A 246 15.01 -3.98 3.67
C ALA A 246 14.97 -2.44 3.69
N ARG A 247 14.88 -1.79 2.52
CA ARG A 247 14.69 -0.32 2.44
C ARG A 247 13.48 0.11 3.27
N ASP A 248 12.35 -0.56 3.05
CA ASP A 248 11.09 -0.22 3.70
C ASP A 248 11.13 -0.47 5.22
N VAL A 249 11.81 -1.51 5.71
CA VAL A 249 12.08 -1.72 7.14
C VAL A 249 12.85 -0.53 7.73
N HIS A 250 13.92 -0.08 7.06
CA HIS A 250 14.70 1.05 7.58
C HIS A 250 13.91 2.36 7.59
N LEU A 251 13.07 2.60 6.58
CA LEU A 251 12.15 3.73 6.53
C LEU A 251 11.10 3.69 7.65
N LEU A 252 10.65 2.50 8.06
CA LEU A 252 9.66 2.32 9.13
C LEU A 252 10.26 2.47 10.54
N ALA A 253 11.47 1.95 10.75
CA ALA A 253 12.01 1.68 12.09
C ALA A 253 13.01 2.71 12.61
N ASN A 254 13.68 3.47 11.73
CA ASN A 254 14.79 4.35 12.12
C ASN A 254 14.47 5.84 12.01
N ASP A 255 15.38 6.68 12.49
CA ASP A 255 15.38 8.12 12.23
C ASP A 255 15.64 8.44 10.74
N ALA A 256 15.40 9.70 10.35
CA ALA A 256 15.51 10.16 8.98
C ALA A 256 16.93 10.02 8.38
N ALA A 257 17.99 10.19 9.18
CA ALA A 257 19.36 10.09 8.69
C ALA A 257 19.70 8.63 8.36
N SER A 258 19.39 7.72 9.29
CA SER A 258 19.57 6.28 9.14
C SER A 258 18.73 5.71 8.00
N ALA A 259 17.46 6.13 7.90
CA ALA A 259 16.57 5.72 6.82
C ALA A 259 17.07 6.19 5.44
N SER A 260 17.53 7.44 5.34
CA SER A 260 18.10 7.98 4.11
C SER A 260 19.41 7.29 3.73
N ALA A 261 20.27 6.97 4.71
CA ALA A 261 21.51 6.23 4.46
C ALA A 261 21.22 4.83 3.92
N ALA A 262 20.26 4.12 4.50
CA ALA A 262 19.82 2.80 4.03
C ALA A 262 19.25 2.86 2.60
N ALA A 263 18.40 3.85 2.30
CA ALA A 263 17.85 4.03 0.96
C ALA A 263 18.94 4.29 -0.08
N ARG A 264 19.92 5.15 0.21
CA ARG A 264 21.07 5.43 -0.68
C ARG A 264 21.98 4.22 -0.85
N ALA A 265 22.22 3.45 0.22
CA ALA A 265 23.05 2.25 0.15
C ALA A 265 22.46 1.16 -0.75
N LEU A 266 21.15 1.20 -1.01
CA LEU A 266 20.41 0.22 -1.79
C LEU A 266 19.99 0.69 -3.19
N SER A 267 20.10 1.98 -3.54
CA SER A 267 19.54 2.53 -4.80
C SER A 267 20.09 1.84 -6.05
N ASP A 268 21.39 1.55 -6.04
CA ASP A 268 22.13 0.95 -7.16
C ASP A 268 22.85 -0.34 -6.76
N TRP A 269 22.46 -0.92 -5.62
CA TRP A 269 23.06 -2.14 -5.12
C TRP A 269 22.28 -3.36 -5.64
N ALA A 270 22.97 -4.19 -6.41
CA ALA A 270 22.49 -5.52 -6.76
C ALA A 270 22.96 -6.52 -5.69
N VAL A 271 22.05 -7.41 -5.27
CA VAL A 271 22.41 -8.52 -4.38
C VAL A 271 23.47 -9.37 -5.07
N PRO A 272 24.70 -9.48 -4.52
CA PRO A 272 25.75 -10.28 -5.12
C PRO A 272 25.33 -11.75 -5.19
N GLU A 273 25.85 -12.48 -6.18
CA GLU A 273 25.79 -13.94 -6.16
C GLU A 273 27.02 -14.47 -5.44
N MET A 274 26.84 -15.42 -4.51
CA MET A 274 27.98 -16.02 -3.82
C MET A 274 28.87 -16.76 -4.84
N PRO A 275 30.18 -16.44 -4.91
CA PRO A 275 31.11 -17.04 -5.86
C PRO A 275 31.55 -18.44 -5.41
N LEU A 276 30.59 -19.28 -5.01
CA LEU A 276 30.80 -20.64 -4.53
C LEU A 276 29.61 -21.53 -4.89
N LYS A 277 29.88 -22.66 -5.53
CA LYS A 277 28.91 -23.71 -5.81
C LYS A 277 29.30 -25.00 -5.08
N GLY A 278 28.35 -25.90 -4.91
CA GLY A 278 28.60 -27.20 -4.26
C GLY A 278 29.71 -28.01 -4.94
N GLY A 279 29.84 -27.91 -6.28
CA GLY A 279 30.91 -28.55 -7.04
C GLY A 279 32.31 -28.10 -6.64
N ASP A 280 32.48 -26.84 -6.20
CA ASP A 280 33.77 -26.30 -5.78
C ASP A 280 34.23 -26.88 -4.44
N ILE A 281 33.29 -27.26 -3.58
CA ILE A 281 33.56 -27.94 -2.31
C ILE A 281 33.88 -29.42 -2.57
N VAL A 282 33.19 -30.05 -3.52
CA VAL A 282 33.48 -31.42 -3.94
C VAL A 282 34.87 -31.52 -4.56
N ALA A 283 35.27 -30.54 -5.38
CA ALA A 283 36.61 -30.44 -5.94
C ALA A 283 37.71 -30.32 -4.87
N ARG A 284 37.37 -29.88 -3.65
CA ARG A 284 38.28 -29.83 -2.49
C ARG A 284 38.37 -31.15 -1.73
N GLY A 285 37.67 -32.20 -2.16
CA GLY A 285 37.78 -33.56 -1.60
C GLY A 285 36.68 -33.92 -0.59
N ILE A 286 35.64 -33.09 -0.46
CA ILE A 286 34.45 -33.43 0.33
C ILE A 286 33.49 -34.27 -0.52
N ALA A 287 33.05 -35.40 0.00
CA ALA A 287 32.10 -36.26 -0.69
C ALA A 287 30.75 -35.55 -0.91
N VAL A 288 30.12 -35.79 -2.05
CA VAL A 288 28.77 -35.29 -2.34
C VAL A 288 27.81 -35.79 -1.26
N GLY A 289 27.11 -34.88 -0.60
CA GLY A 289 26.18 -35.22 0.47
C GLY A 289 25.81 -34.05 1.37
N PRO A 290 25.16 -34.32 2.52
CA PRO A 290 24.69 -33.30 3.47
C PRO A 290 25.78 -32.36 3.97
N GLU A 291 27.02 -32.84 4.01
CA GLU A 291 28.17 -32.07 4.46
C GLU A 291 28.50 -30.89 3.53
N VAL A 292 28.34 -31.06 2.22
CA VAL A 292 28.51 -29.96 1.24
C VAL A 292 27.49 -28.86 1.50
N ALA A 293 26.23 -29.22 1.76
CA ALA A 293 25.18 -28.25 2.07
C ALA A 293 25.44 -27.54 3.41
N ARG A 294 25.96 -28.26 4.42
CA ARG A 294 26.37 -27.68 5.71
C ARG A 294 27.49 -26.66 5.53
N ILE A 295 28.52 -26.98 4.75
CA ILE A 295 29.64 -26.08 4.46
C ILE A 295 29.16 -24.87 3.65
N LEU A 296 28.39 -25.06 2.59
CA LEU A 296 27.82 -23.96 1.79
C LEU A 296 27.09 -22.96 2.69
N LYS A 297 26.20 -23.45 3.55
CA LYS A 297 25.43 -22.59 4.46
C LYS A 297 26.32 -21.85 5.47
N ALA A 298 27.38 -22.50 5.96
CA ALA A 298 28.32 -21.88 6.89
C ALA A 298 29.17 -20.78 6.21
N VAL A 299 29.61 -21.03 4.97
CA VAL A 299 30.35 -20.04 4.19
C VAL A 299 29.46 -18.88 3.77
N GLU A 300 28.22 -19.14 3.35
CA GLU A 300 27.23 -18.10 3.04
C GLU A 300 26.99 -17.17 4.23
N ALA A 301 26.86 -17.74 5.44
CA ALA A 301 26.67 -16.94 6.66
C ALA A 301 27.85 -15.99 6.94
N GLU A 302 29.09 -16.45 6.76
CA GLU A 302 30.29 -15.61 6.94
C GLU A 302 30.47 -14.62 5.79
N TRP A 303 30.18 -15.02 4.56
CA TRP A 303 30.20 -14.16 3.38
C TRP A 303 29.22 -12.98 3.53
N VAL A 304 28.00 -13.23 4.03
CA VAL A 304 27.05 -12.16 4.36
C VAL A 304 27.57 -11.31 5.52
N ALA A 305 28.11 -11.93 6.58
CA ALA A 305 28.61 -11.20 7.76
C ALA A 305 29.78 -10.26 7.43
N GLU A 306 30.63 -10.63 6.46
CA GLU A 306 31.75 -9.82 5.96
C GLU A 306 31.36 -8.81 4.86
N ASP A 307 30.06 -8.57 4.64
CA ASP A 307 29.50 -7.69 3.59
C ASP A 307 29.91 -8.08 2.16
N PHE A 308 29.71 -9.36 1.83
CA PHE A 308 29.83 -9.92 0.49
C PHE A 308 31.24 -9.79 -0.12
N PRO A 309 32.30 -10.30 0.55
CA PRO A 309 33.65 -10.21 0.03
C PRO A 309 33.86 -11.02 -1.26
N ASP A 310 35.01 -10.83 -1.88
CA ASP A 310 35.34 -11.41 -3.18
C ASP A 310 35.58 -12.94 -3.14
N ALA A 311 35.79 -13.52 -4.33
CA ALA A 311 36.02 -14.96 -4.48
C ALA A 311 37.28 -15.46 -3.77
N ALA A 312 38.32 -14.62 -3.63
CA ALA A 312 39.55 -15.01 -2.94
C ALA A 312 39.28 -15.19 -1.44
N ARG A 313 38.52 -14.27 -0.84
CA ARG A 313 38.09 -14.41 0.54
C ARG A 313 37.16 -15.61 0.74
N VAL A 314 36.19 -15.80 -0.16
CA VAL A 314 35.28 -16.96 -0.10
C VAL A 314 36.05 -18.29 -0.15
N ALA A 315 37.10 -18.40 -0.97
CA ALA A 315 37.94 -19.59 -1.00
C ALA A 315 38.62 -19.86 0.35
N GLN A 316 39.12 -18.83 1.03
CA GLN A 316 39.70 -18.95 2.38
C GLN A 316 38.66 -19.43 3.40
N LEU A 317 37.43 -18.90 3.34
CA LEU A 317 36.35 -19.33 4.23
C LEU A 317 36.05 -20.82 4.02
N VAL A 318 36.00 -21.30 2.77
CA VAL A 318 35.80 -22.72 2.48
C VAL A 318 36.92 -23.56 3.08
N ASP A 319 38.18 -23.17 2.88
CA ASP A 319 39.34 -23.92 3.37
C ASP A 319 39.36 -23.99 4.91
N GLN A 320 38.97 -22.91 5.59
CA GLN A 320 38.78 -22.88 7.05
C GLN A 320 37.66 -23.86 7.49
N LYS A 321 36.54 -23.93 6.77
CA LYS A 321 35.42 -24.82 7.12
C LYS A 321 35.70 -26.30 6.89
N ILE A 322 36.58 -26.64 5.94
CA ILE A 322 37.01 -28.03 5.67
C ILE A 322 38.21 -28.45 6.53
N GLY A 323 38.74 -27.57 7.39
CA GLY A 323 39.87 -27.87 8.27
C GLY A 323 41.22 -27.89 7.55
N ARG A 324 41.35 -27.23 6.39
CA ARG A 324 42.64 -26.94 5.76
C ARG A 324 43.08 -25.55 6.20
N THR A 325 43.82 -25.47 7.30
CA THR A 325 44.60 -24.26 7.59
C THR A 325 45.63 -24.08 6.48
N SER A 326 45.65 -22.88 5.87
CA SER A 326 46.68 -22.48 4.93
C SER A 326 48.06 -22.63 5.57
N ASP A 327 48.82 -23.62 5.10
CA ASP A 327 50.28 -23.69 5.30
C ASP A 327 50.98 -22.65 4.41
#